data_AF-A0A101WXE8-F1
#
_entry.id   AF-A0A101WXE8-F1
#
_cell.length_a   1.000
_cell.length_b   1.000
_cell.length_c   1.000
_cell.angle_alpha   90.00
_cell.angle_beta   90.00
_cell.angle_gamma   90.00
#
_symmetry.space_group_name_H-M   'P 1'
#
loop_
_entity.id
_entity.type
_entity.pdbx_description
1 polymer ?
#
loop_
_entity_poly.entity_id
_entity_poly.type
_entity_poly.pdbx_seq_one_letter_code
_entity_poly.pdbx_strand_id
1 'polypeptide(L)'
;MIINIKRVISLYIIELLILIVLSIIGFYVGPLFISQTAINELRSELMGTVNLGPNFIFLHNLVIDTLMAIPIIGPPIFVLALVMTGFILGVYVAFTINSPIALVFALVVTMFFPHGIIELMAYAFSTTGSLFLTGRVIRSVRSTSSVARNDFIVLLIYYAISVLLLYVAANVEYLEIVKLSGAIRGLIG
;
A
#
# COMPACT_ATOMS: atom_id res chain seq x y z
N MET A 1 22.95 -11.49 -11.24
CA MET A 1 22.04 -10.75 -10.35
C MET A 1 20.65 -10.90 -10.94
N ILE A 2 19.74 -11.61 -10.27
CA ILE A 2 18.41 -11.90 -10.84
C ILE A 2 17.37 -11.42 -9.84
N ILE A 3 16.55 -10.45 -10.25
CA ILE A 3 15.32 -10.07 -9.56
C ILE A 3 14.44 -11.31 -9.46
N ASN A 4 13.98 -11.64 -8.26
CA ASN A 4 13.13 -12.79 -8.03
C ASN A 4 11.67 -12.39 -8.15
N ILE A 5 11.19 -12.33 -9.39
CA ILE A 5 9.81 -11.94 -9.69
C ILE A 5 8.77 -12.84 -9.02
N LYS A 6 9.09 -14.13 -8.82
CA LYS A 6 8.19 -15.06 -8.13
C LYS A 6 7.94 -14.62 -6.69
N ARG A 7 8.97 -14.15 -5.99
CA ARG A 7 8.83 -13.62 -4.62
C ARG A 7 8.02 -12.33 -4.57
N VAL A 8 8.22 -11.44 -5.54
CA VAL A 8 7.42 -10.21 -5.66
C VAL A 8 5.95 -10.57 -5.83
N ILE A 9 5.62 -11.46 -6.76
CA ILE A 9 4.24 -11.91 -6.99
C ILE A 9 3.67 -12.59 -5.75
N SER A 10 4.46 -13.43 -5.06
CA SER A 10 4.01 -14.04 -3.79
C SER A 10 3.70 -13.00 -2.73
N LEU A 11 4.54 -11.96 -2.58
CA LEU A 11 4.27 -10.88 -1.62
C LEU A 11 3.04 -10.07 -2.01
N TYR A 12 2.89 -9.72 -3.29
CA TYR A 12 1.69 -9.07 -3.80
C TYR A 12 0.40 -9.86 -3.49
N ILE A 13 0.41 -11.19 -3.66
CA ILE A 13 -0.74 -12.03 -3.29
C ILE A 13 -0.97 -12.00 -1.77
N ILE A 14 0.09 -12.05 -0.96
CA ILE A 14 0.00 -11.95 0.49
C ILE A 14 -0.60 -10.60 0.92
N GLU A 15 -0.20 -9.50 0.28
CA GLU A 15 -0.74 -8.16 0.50
C GLU A 15 -2.26 -8.13 0.29
N LEU A 16 -2.72 -8.64 -0.85
CA LEU A 16 -4.15 -8.70 -1.17
C LEU A 16 -4.94 -9.49 -0.11
N LEU A 17 -4.42 -10.66 0.30
CA LEU A 17 -5.08 -11.49 1.31
C LEU A 17 -5.14 -10.79 2.67
N ILE A 18 -4.04 -10.16 3.09
CA ILE A 18 -3.99 -9.41 4.35
C ILE A 18 -4.96 -8.23 4.28
N LEU A 19 -4.99 -7.49 3.17
CA LEU A 19 -5.89 -6.35 2.99
C LEU A 19 -7.35 -6.76 3.09
N ILE A 20 -7.75 -7.88 2.48
CA ILE A 20 -9.11 -8.44 2.60
C ILE A 20 -9.43 -8.76 4.06
N VAL A 21 -8.56 -9.54 4.73
CA VAL A 21 -8.79 -9.98 6.12
C VAL A 21 -8.89 -8.79 7.06
N LEU A 22 -7.97 -7.83 6.95
CA LEU A 22 -7.95 -6.66 7.81
C LEU A 22 -9.11 -5.72 7.54
N SER A 23 -9.60 -5.62 6.30
CA SER A 23 -10.81 -4.86 5.98
C SER A 23 -12.07 -5.49 6.57
N ILE A 24 -12.18 -6.81 6.56
CA ILE A 24 -13.28 -7.52 7.23
C ILE A 24 -13.23 -7.29 8.74
N ILE A 25 -12.05 -7.42 9.35
CA ILE A 25 -11.86 -7.14 10.78
C ILE A 25 -12.20 -5.68 11.08
N GLY A 26 -11.69 -4.74 10.30
CA GLY A 26 -11.97 -3.31 10.44
C GLY A 26 -13.46 -3.01 10.36
N PHE A 27 -14.19 -3.66 9.46
CA PHE A 27 -15.64 -3.46 9.31
C PHE A 27 -16.44 -3.90 10.54
N TYR A 28 -16.18 -5.10 11.06
CA TYR A 28 -16.97 -5.65 12.18
C TYR A 28 -16.49 -5.20 13.56
N VAL A 29 -15.19 -4.95 13.71
CA VAL A 29 -14.53 -4.74 15.01
C VAL A 29 -14.04 -3.30 15.16
N GLY A 30 -13.65 -2.65 14.05
CA GLY A 30 -13.09 -1.31 14.05
C GLY A 30 -13.93 -0.24 14.76
N PRO A 31 -15.27 -0.17 14.56
CA PRO A 31 -16.12 0.79 15.26
C PRO A 31 -16.11 0.69 16.79
N LEU A 32 -15.62 -0.41 17.37
CA LEU A 32 -15.46 -0.58 18.82
C LEU A 32 -14.22 0.16 19.38
N PHE A 33 -13.24 0.44 18.53
CA PHE A 33 -11.94 0.98 18.93
C PHE A 33 -11.63 2.35 18.31
N ILE A 34 -12.20 2.64 17.14
CA ILE A 34 -11.98 3.88 16.40
C ILE A 34 -13.29 4.66 16.37
N SER A 35 -13.23 5.94 16.74
CA SER A 35 -14.38 6.84 16.68
C SER A 35 -14.65 7.31 15.25
N GLN A 36 -15.90 7.63 14.95
CA GLN A 36 -16.25 8.21 13.65
C GLN A 36 -15.55 9.56 13.40
N THR A 37 -15.28 10.34 14.45
CA THR A 37 -14.51 11.60 14.36
C THR A 37 -13.11 11.35 13.82
N ALA A 38 -12.39 10.35 14.36
CA ALA A 38 -11.04 10.02 13.89
C ALA A 38 -11.02 9.61 12.42
N ILE A 39 -12.03 8.86 11.97
CA ILE A 39 -12.17 8.49 10.56
C ILE A 39 -12.46 9.70 9.67
N ASN A 40 -13.28 10.64 10.14
CA ASN A 40 -13.59 11.86 9.38
C ASN A 40 -12.37 12.78 9.25
N GLU A 41 -11.55 12.90 10.29
CA GLU A 41 -10.28 13.65 10.27
C GLU A 41 -9.30 13.03 9.27
N LEU A 42 -9.09 11.72 9.33
CA LEU A 42 -8.23 10.99 8.41
C LEU A 42 -8.69 11.13 6.95
N ARG A 43 -10.01 11.03 6.71
CA ARG A 43 -10.60 11.29 5.39
C ARG A 43 -10.28 12.70 4.90
N SER A 44 -10.41 13.70 5.77
CA SER A 44 -10.14 15.10 5.40
C SER A 44 -8.68 15.30 4.99
N GLU A 45 -7.74 14.67 5.68
CA GLU A 45 -6.32 14.71 5.36
C GLU A 45 -6.00 14.03 4.01
N LEU A 46 -6.57 12.84 3.78
CA LEU A 46 -6.43 12.10 2.51
C LEU A 46 -7.00 12.90 1.33
N MET A 47 -8.22 13.42 1.46
CA MET A 47 -8.85 14.25 0.42
C MET A 47 -8.07 15.55 0.18
N GLY A 48 -7.51 16.15 1.24
CA GLY A 48 -6.61 17.30 1.14
C GLY A 48 -5.39 16.99 0.29
N THR A 49 -4.79 15.82 0.46
CA THR A 49 -3.61 15.36 -0.29
C THR A 49 -3.92 15.15 -1.78
N VAL A 50 -5.02 14.47 -2.09
CA VAL A 50 -5.47 14.20 -3.47
C VAL A 50 -5.72 15.50 -4.25
N ASN A 51 -6.34 16.49 -3.62
CA ASN A 51 -6.67 17.76 -4.27
C ASN A 51 -5.44 18.61 -4.64
N LEU A 52 -4.27 18.32 -4.07
CA LEU A 52 -3.02 19.02 -4.36
C LEU A 52 -2.30 18.45 -5.61
N GLY A 53 -2.77 17.33 -6.16
CA GLY A 53 -2.30 16.76 -7.42
C GLY A 53 -1.39 15.53 -7.28
N PRO A 54 -0.96 14.94 -8.41
CA PRO A 54 -0.30 13.63 -8.44
C PRO A 54 1.05 13.61 -7.71
N ASN A 55 1.76 14.74 -7.62
CA ASN A 55 3.03 14.80 -6.88
C ASN A 55 2.86 14.58 -5.39
N PHE A 56 1.74 15.03 -4.80
CA PHE A 56 1.48 14.85 -3.37
C PHE A 56 1.05 13.42 -3.06
N ILE A 57 0.23 12.82 -3.94
CA ILE A 57 -0.11 11.38 -3.88
C ILE A 57 1.17 10.54 -3.94
N PHE A 58 2.05 10.83 -4.91
CA PHE A 58 3.33 10.15 -5.04
C PHE A 58 4.20 10.29 -3.78
N LEU A 59 4.37 11.51 -3.26
CA LEU A 59 5.20 11.74 -2.08
C LEU A 59 4.65 11.05 -0.83
N HIS A 60 3.33 11.02 -0.65
CA HIS A 60 2.68 10.31 0.44
C HIS A 60 3.04 8.82 0.41
N ASN A 61 2.85 8.17 -0.73
CA ASN A 61 3.16 6.75 -0.90
C ASN A 61 4.66 6.46 -0.90
N LEU A 62 5.48 7.38 -1.41
CA LEU A 62 6.94 7.26 -1.42
C LEU A 62 7.51 7.20 -0.01
N VAL A 63 6.96 7.98 0.94
CA VAL A 63 7.41 7.94 2.35
C VAL A 63 7.20 6.54 2.93
N ILE A 64 6.00 5.98 2.75
CA ILE A 64 5.66 4.64 3.25
C ILE A 64 6.56 3.60 2.57
N ASP A 65 6.74 3.69 1.26
CA ASP A 65 7.57 2.76 0.49
C ASP A 65 9.05 2.81 0.86
N THR A 66 9.58 4.01 1.10
CA THR A 66 10.96 4.20 1.57
C THR A 66 11.17 3.50 2.90
N LEU A 67 10.20 3.62 3.82
CA LEU A 67 10.27 2.93 5.11
C LEU A 67 10.20 1.41 4.94
N MET A 68 9.36 0.91 4.01
CA MET A 68 9.28 -0.52 3.68
C MET A 68 10.55 -1.06 3.03
N ALA A 69 11.33 -0.23 2.34
CA ALA A 69 12.60 -0.61 1.73
C ALA A 69 13.72 -0.86 2.75
N ILE A 70 13.61 -0.29 3.95
CA ILE A 70 14.68 -0.38 4.97
C ILE A 70 14.80 -1.83 5.45
N PRO A 71 15.98 -2.47 5.40
CA PRO A 71 16.15 -3.82 5.94
C PRO A 71 15.83 -3.86 7.44
N ILE A 72 15.30 -5.00 7.91
CA ILE A 72 14.88 -5.26 9.30
C ILE A 72 13.62 -4.48 9.70
N ILE A 73 13.59 -3.16 9.45
CA ILE A 73 12.48 -2.26 9.82
C ILE A 73 11.32 -2.35 8.82
N GLY A 74 11.63 -2.55 7.54
CA GLY A 74 10.68 -2.56 6.44
C GLY A 74 9.58 -3.61 6.57
N PRO A 75 9.87 -4.89 6.91
CA PRO A 75 8.82 -5.90 7.05
C PRO A 75 7.79 -5.58 8.14
N PRO A 76 8.16 -5.09 9.34
CA PRO A 76 7.21 -4.52 10.29
C PRO A 76 6.40 -3.33 9.74
N ILE A 77 7.04 -2.39 9.04
CA ILE A 77 6.34 -1.23 8.46
C ILE A 77 5.34 -1.68 7.38
N PHE A 78 5.71 -2.67 6.59
CA PHE A 78 4.83 -3.27 5.59
C PHE A 78 3.55 -3.84 6.21
N VAL A 79 3.68 -4.60 7.29
CA VAL A 79 2.51 -5.11 8.03
C VAL A 79 1.69 -3.95 8.59
N LEU A 80 2.34 -2.92 9.15
CA LEU A 80 1.66 -1.74 9.67
C LEU A 80 0.90 -0.99 8.57
N ALA A 81 1.49 -0.81 7.39
CA ALA A 81 0.87 -0.16 6.25
C ALA A 81 -0.39 -0.92 5.80
N LEU A 82 -0.31 -2.25 5.67
CA LEU A 82 -1.46 -3.09 5.34
C LEU A 82 -2.56 -3.03 6.41
N VAL A 83 -2.18 -2.97 7.69
CA VAL A 83 -3.12 -2.75 8.80
C VAL A 83 -3.80 -1.41 8.65
N MET A 84 -3.06 -0.33 8.47
CA MET A 84 -3.65 1.00 8.34
C MET A 84 -4.56 1.07 7.12
N THR A 85 -4.14 0.57 5.95
CA THR A 85 -4.96 0.64 4.74
C THR A 85 -6.20 -0.24 4.82
N GLY A 86 -6.03 -1.54 5.13
CA GLY A 86 -7.15 -2.49 5.14
C GLY A 86 -8.12 -2.24 6.30
N PHE A 87 -7.61 -2.11 7.53
CA PHE A 87 -8.45 -1.92 8.70
C PHE A 87 -9.27 -0.63 8.62
N ILE A 88 -8.63 0.49 8.25
CA ILE A 88 -9.32 1.78 8.12
C ILE A 88 -10.34 1.75 7.00
N LEU A 89 -10.06 1.10 5.86
CA LEU A 89 -11.05 0.91 4.80
C LEU A 89 -12.31 0.21 5.34
N GLY A 90 -12.13 -0.85 6.12
CA GLY A 90 -13.22 -1.54 6.81
C GLY A 90 -14.01 -0.63 7.74
N VAL A 91 -13.32 0.10 8.62
CA VAL A 91 -13.96 1.04 9.58
C VAL A 91 -14.74 2.13 8.84
N TYR A 92 -14.16 2.68 7.78
CA TYR A 92 -14.78 3.72 6.97
C TYR A 92 -16.10 3.24 6.35
N VAL A 93 -16.11 2.06 5.75
CA VAL A 93 -17.34 1.49 5.15
C VAL A 93 -18.38 1.20 6.23
N ALA A 94 -17.97 0.72 7.41
CA ALA A 94 -18.88 0.48 8.53
C ALA A 94 -19.60 1.75 8.99
N PHE A 95 -18.90 2.88 9.09
CA PHE A 95 -19.51 4.15 9.49
C PHE A 95 -20.33 4.85 8.39
N THR A 96 -19.99 4.63 7.11
CA THR A 96 -20.62 5.37 6.01
C THR A 96 -21.84 4.67 5.43
N ILE A 97 -21.76 3.37 5.20
CA ILE A 97 -22.83 2.60 4.53
C ILE A 97 -23.31 1.44 5.41
N ASN A 98 -22.45 0.94 6.31
CA ASN A 98 -22.73 -0.20 7.19
C ASN A 98 -23.29 -1.44 6.44
N SER A 99 -22.73 -1.72 5.26
CA SER A 99 -23.17 -2.83 4.41
C SER A 99 -21.99 -3.70 4.00
N PRO A 100 -22.03 -5.03 4.27
CA PRO A 100 -21.00 -5.96 3.80
C PRO A 100 -20.85 -5.95 2.28
N ILE A 101 -21.92 -5.69 1.53
CA ILE A 101 -21.87 -5.58 0.07
C ILE A 101 -21.04 -4.35 -0.33
N ALA A 102 -21.22 -3.23 0.37
CA ALA A 102 -20.42 -2.02 0.13
C ALA A 102 -18.93 -2.26 0.44
N LEU A 103 -18.61 -3.09 1.44
CA LEU A 103 -17.23 -3.48 1.75
C LEU A 103 -16.62 -4.27 0.59
N VAL A 104 -17.36 -5.23 0.02
CA VAL A 104 -16.90 -5.98 -1.16
C VAL A 104 -16.64 -5.04 -2.33
N PHE A 105 -17.53 -4.10 -2.61
CA PHE A 105 -17.32 -3.11 -3.67
C PHE A 105 -16.09 -2.22 -3.39
N ALA A 106 -15.93 -1.72 -2.17
CA ALA A 106 -14.78 -0.90 -1.79
C ALA A 106 -13.46 -1.69 -1.96
N LEU A 107 -13.43 -2.94 -1.51
CA LEU A 107 -12.30 -3.85 -1.70
C LEU A 107 -11.98 -4.08 -3.18
N VAL A 108 -12.99 -4.31 -4.01
CA VAL A 108 -12.79 -4.49 -5.46
C VAL A 108 -12.21 -3.24 -6.09
N VAL A 109 -12.73 -2.06 -5.73
CA VAL A 109 -12.19 -0.79 -6.21
C VAL A 109 -10.74 -0.62 -5.77
N THR A 110 -10.44 -0.75 -4.48
CA THR A 110 -9.09 -0.57 -3.94
C THR A 110 -8.08 -1.56 -4.53
N MET A 111 -8.44 -2.83 -4.73
CA MET A 111 -7.49 -3.87 -5.17
C MET A 111 -7.35 -3.98 -6.68
N PHE A 112 -8.41 -3.67 -7.44
CA PHE A 112 -8.46 -3.92 -8.89
C PHE A 112 -8.57 -2.66 -9.73
N PHE A 113 -8.64 -1.47 -9.12
CA PHE A 113 -8.42 -0.26 -9.89
C PHE A 113 -6.96 -0.18 -10.34
N PRO A 114 -6.71 0.37 -11.53
CA PRO A 114 -5.36 0.45 -12.09
C PRO A 114 -4.34 1.06 -11.13
N HIS A 115 -4.64 2.14 -10.40
CA HIS A 115 -3.71 2.68 -9.41
C HIS A 115 -3.38 1.68 -8.30
N GLY A 116 -4.37 1.01 -7.72
CA GLY A 116 -4.20 0.07 -6.61
C GLY A 116 -3.37 -1.14 -6.99
N ILE A 117 -3.54 -1.67 -8.21
CA ILE A 117 -2.69 -2.77 -8.72
C ILE A 117 -1.23 -2.34 -8.79
N ILE A 118 -0.98 -1.14 -9.33
CA ILE A 118 0.39 -0.63 -9.54
C ILE A 118 1.05 -0.28 -8.20
N GLU A 119 0.30 0.35 -7.30
CA GLU A 119 0.79 0.74 -5.97
C GLU A 119 1.15 -0.48 -5.12
N LEU A 120 0.24 -1.46 -4.99
CA LEU A 120 0.52 -2.70 -4.25
C LEU A 120 1.70 -3.45 -4.87
N MET A 121 1.79 -3.51 -6.20
CA MET A 121 2.96 -4.10 -6.85
C MET A 121 4.26 -3.37 -6.47
N ALA A 122 4.25 -2.03 -6.38
CA ALA A 122 5.41 -1.26 -5.96
C ALA A 122 5.84 -1.65 -4.53
N TYR A 123 4.90 -1.67 -3.58
CA TYR A 123 5.14 -2.10 -2.21
C TYR A 123 5.69 -3.53 -2.12
N ALA A 124 5.22 -4.44 -2.98
CA ALA A 124 5.75 -5.80 -3.07
C ALA A 124 7.22 -5.81 -3.54
N PHE A 125 7.62 -4.96 -4.49
CA PHE A 125 9.03 -4.82 -4.91
C PHE A 125 9.90 -4.33 -3.75
N SER A 126 9.50 -3.24 -3.09
CA SER A 126 10.25 -2.64 -1.97
C SER A 126 10.42 -3.62 -0.81
N THR A 127 9.33 -4.27 -0.40
CA THR A 127 9.30 -5.27 0.68
C THR A 127 10.12 -6.51 0.31
N THR A 128 10.09 -6.96 -0.95
CA THR A 128 10.94 -8.07 -1.42
C THR A 128 12.42 -7.75 -1.27
N GLY A 129 12.83 -6.55 -1.69
CA GLY A 129 14.20 -6.06 -1.54
C GLY A 129 14.62 -6.01 -0.07
N SER A 130 13.76 -5.46 0.78
CA SER A 130 13.99 -5.37 2.22
C SER A 130 14.12 -6.74 2.88
N LEU A 131 13.20 -7.67 2.62
CA LEU A 131 13.25 -9.04 3.16
C LEU A 131 14.49 -9.80 2.67
N PHE A 132 14.87 -9.62 1.41
CA PHE A 132 16.08 -10.22 0.86
C PHE A 132 17.32 -9.78 1.65
N LEU A 133 17.53 -8.48 1.83
CA LEU A 133 18.69 -7.96 2.55
C LEU A 133 18.61 -8.27 4.05
N THR A 134 17.43 -8.20 4.65
CA THR A 134 17.17 -8.63 6.04
C THR A 134 17.63 -10.06 6.28
N GLY A 135 17.24 -11.00 5.40
CA GLY A 135 17.66 -12.39 5.50
C GLY A 135 19.16 -12.61 5.30
N ARG A 136 19.84 -11.74 4.55
CA ARG A 136 21.32 -11.75 4.42
C ARG A 136 21.98 -11.22 5.68
N VAL A 137 21.49 -10.11 6.25
CA VAL A 137 21.99 -9.54 7.51
C VAL A 137 21.86 -10.54 8.66
N ILE A 138 20.69 -11.16 8.84
CA ILE A 138 20.47 -12.17 9.90
C ILE A 138 21.43 -13.36 9.76
N ARG A 139 21.61 -13.87 8.53
CA ARG A 139 22.56 -14.96 8.27
C ARG A 139 24.02 -14.56 8.51
N SER A 140 24.35 -13.29 8.27
CA SER A 140 25.67 -12.75 8.54
C SER A 140 25.98 -12.65 10.02
N VAL A 141 25.00 -12.26 10.84
CA VAL A 141 25.14 -12.27 12.31
C VAL A 141 25.31 -13.70 12.85
N ARG A 142 24.70 -14.69 12.19
CA ARG A 142 24.84 -16.12 12.54
C ARG A 142 26.08 -16.79 11.94
N SER A 143 27.02 -16.04 11.37
CA SER A 143 28.26 -16.55 10.75
C SER A 143 28.05 -17.56 9.61
N THR A 144 26.88 -17.55 8.96
CA THR A 144 26.56 -18.48 7.86
C THR A 144 26.85 -17.90 6.46
N SER A 145 27.07 -16.59 6.37
CA SER A 145 27.44 -15.88 5.13
C SER A 145 27.94 -14.47 5.47
N SER A 146 28.43 -13.70 4.51
CA SER A 146 28.67 -12.25 4.67
C SER A 146 27.71 -11.45 3.79
N VAL A 147 27.39 -10.23 4.22
CA VAL A 147 26.67 -9.25 3.38
C VAL A 147 27.66 -8.64 2.38
N ALA A 148 27.36 -8.76 1.10
CA ALA A 148 28.19 -8.23 0.03
C ALA A 148 27.62 -6.92 -0.53
N ARG A 149 28.47 -6.11 -1.19
CA ARG A 149 28.04 -4.90 -1.93
C ARG A 149 26.89 -5.21 -2.91
N ASN A 150 26.94 -6.37 -3.56
CA ASN A 150 25.89 -6.78 -4.50
C ASN A 150 24.53 -6.97 -3.83
N ASP A 151 24.47 -7.30 -2.53
CA ASP A 151 23.19 -7.43 -1.83
C ASP A 151 22.49 -6.07 -1.69
N PHE A 152 23.25 -4.99 -1.48
CA PHE A 152 22.73 -3.62 -1.47
C PHE A 152 22.30 -3.14 -2.86
N ILE A 153 23.07 -3.47 -3.90
CA ILE A 153 22.69 -3.13 -5.28
C ILE A 153 21.36 -3.77 -5.64
N VAL A 154 21.13 -5.02 -5.22
CA VAL A 154 19.85 -5.71 -5.41
C VAL A 154 18.71 -4.95 -4.72
N LEU A 155 18.88 -4.54 -3.46
CA LEU A 155 17.88 -3.71 -2.76
C LEU A 155 17.58 -2.42 -3.54
N LEU A 156 18.62 -1.69 -3.96
CA LEU A 156 18.47 -0.43 -4.69
C LEU A 156 17.71 -0.62 -6.00
N ILE A 157 17.86 -1.75 -6.68
CA ILE A 157 17.12 -2.07 -7.90
C ILE A 157 15.65 -2.33 -7.61
N TYR A 158 15.34 -3.12 -6.58
CA TYR A 158 13.95 -3.31 -6.13
C TYR A 158 13.29 -1.97 -5.80
N TYR A 159 14.00 -1.15 -5.02
CA TYR A 159 13.51 0.16 -4.62
C TYR A 159 13.32 1.10 -5.81
N ALA A 160 14.28 1.18 -6.74
CA ALA A 160 14.15 2.01 -7.94
C ALA A 160 12.94 1.61 -8.80
N ILE A 161 12.67 0.31 -8.94
CA ILE A 161 11.47 -0.18 -9.64
C ILE A 161 10.21 0.26 -8.88
N SER A 162 10.19 0.11 -7.55
CA SER A 162 9.07 0.54 -6.71
C SER A 162 8.76 2.03 -6.88
N VAL A 163 9.78 2.90 -6.79
CA VAL A 163 9.63 4.35 -6.96
C VAL A 163 9.03 4.71 -8.32
N LEU A 164 9.48 4.04 -9.40
CA LEU A 164 8.93 4.26 -10.73
C LEU A 164 7.46 3.82 -10.83
N LEU A 165 7.12 2.67 -10.25
CA LEU A 165 5.73 2.19 -10.20
C LEU A 165 4.85 3.14 -9.39
N LEU A 166 5.29 3.64 -8.24
CA LEU A 166 4.53 4.60 -7.44
C LEU A 166 4.29 5.92 -8.18
N TYR A 167 5.27 6.41 -8.92
CA TYR A 167 5.08 7.60 -9.73
C TYR A 167 3.99 7.40 -10.79
N VAL A 168 3.98 6.22 -11.43
CA VAL A 168 2.91 5.85 -12.38
C VAL A 168 1.57 5.70 -11.65
N ALA A 169 1.52 5.02 -10.52
CA ALA A 169 0.31 4.81 -9.72
C ALA A 169 -0.35 6.15 -9.35
N ALA A 170 0.45 7.11 -8.86
CA ALA A 170 -0.06 8.43 -8.45
C ALA A 170 -0.67 9.23 -9.62
N ASN A 171 -0.08 9.15 -10.82
CA ASN A 171 -0.64 9.79 -12.01
C ASN A 171 -1.94 9.09 -12.44
N VAL A 172 -1.97 7.76 -12.39
CA VAL A 172 -3.16 6.97 -12.71
C VAL A 172 -4.30 7.26 -11.73
N GLU A 173 -4.02 7.28 -10.43
CA GLU A 173 -4.98 7.60 -9.37
C GLU A 173 -5.57 9.00 -9.57
N TYR A 174 -4.71 10.00 -9.79
CA TYR A 174 -5.17 11.36 -10.03
C TYR A 174 -6.12 11.45 -11.23
N LEU A 175 -5.78 10.77 -12.34
CA LEU A 175 -6.63 10.72 -13.53
C LEU A 175 -7.96 10.02 -13.27
N GLU A 176 -7.96 8.92 -12.51
CA GLU A 176 -9.17 8.20 -12.12
C GLU A 176 -10.08 9.12 -11.30
N ILE A 177 -9.55 9.81 -10.30
CA ILE A 177 -10.30 10.71 -9.43
C ILE A 177 -10.88 11.89 -10.23
N VAL A 178 -10.08 12.52 -11.09
CA VAL A 178 -10.55 13.63 -11.93
C VAL A 178 -11.66 13.19 -12.88
N LYS A 179 -11.50 12.04 -13.55
CA LYS A 179 -12.50 11.52 -14.49
C LYS A 179 -13.79 11.10 -13.78
N LEU A 180 -13.69 10.41 -12.64
CA LEU A 180 -14.85 10.02 -11.82
C LEU A 180 -15.60 11.25 -11.31
N SER A 181 -14.88 12.25 -10.78
CA SER A 181 -15.47 13.51 -10.33
C SER A 181 -16.20 14.25 -11.47
N GLY A 182 -15.59 14.29 -12.67
CA GLY A 182 -16.22 14.87 -13.86
C GLY A 182 -17.46 14.12 -14.31
N ALA A 183 -17.42 12.78 -14.34
CA ALA A 183 -18.55 11.94 -14.72
C ALA A 183 -19.75 12.09 -13.76
N ILE A 184 -19.47 12.15 -12.45
CA ILE A 184 -20.51 12.35 -11.43
C ILE A 184 -21.15 13.73 -11.58
N ARG A 185 -20.36 14.79 -11.80
CA ARG A 185 -20.91 16.14 -12.02
C ARG A 185 -21.78 16.23 -13.27
N GLY A 186 -21.42 15.52 -14.34
CA GLY A 186 -22.21 15.48 -15.58
C GLY A 186 -23.48 14.62 -15.52
N LEU A 187 -23.64 13.79 -14.48
CA LEU A 187 -24.87 13.00 -14.25
C LEU A 187 -25.87 13.73 -13.33
N ILE A 188 -25.40 14.70 -12.54
CA ILE A 188 -26.21 15.43 -11.55
C ILE A 188 -26.52 16.86 -12.02
N GLY A 189 -25.82 17.37 -13.04
CA GLY A 189 -26.11 18.63 -13.73
C GLY A 189 -26.92 18.40 -15.00
#